data_AF-A0A9D2PZ15-F1
#
_entry.id   AF-A0A9D2PZ15-F1
#
_cell.length_a   1.000
_cell.length_b   1.000
_cell.length_c   1.000
_cell.angle_alpha   90.00
_cell.angle_beta   90.00
_cell.angle_gamma   90.00
#
_symmetry.space_group_name_H-M   'P 1'
#
loop_
_entity.id
_entity.type
_entity.pdbx_description
1 polymer ?
#
loop_
_entity_poly.entity_id
_entity_poly.type
_entity_poly.pdbx_seq_one_letter_code
_entity_poly.pdbx_strand_id
1 'polypeptide(L)' 'VVNLCHGALVSTLALTIPTVLVIGLATGSPVVLAESPANLLLLGATLAVSAVSAAAPRVTAVHGVVHLLLFAVYALALFA' A
#
# COMPACT_ATOMS: atom_id res chain seq x y z
N VAL A 1 -17.70 1.41 -2.93
CA VAL A 1 -16.52 0.55 -2.65
C VAL A 1 -15.24 1.36 -2.46
N VAL A 2 -14.94 2.34 -3.32
CA VAL A 2 -13.70 3.15 -3.23
C VAL A 2 -13.44 3.79 -1.86
N ASN A 3 -14.47 4.31 -1.19
CA ASN A 3 -14.34 4.88 0.16
C ASN A 3 -13.90 3.84 1.22
N LEU A 4 -14.36 2.59 1.10
CA LEU A 4 -13.94 1.50 1.99
C LEU A 4 -12.48 1.11 1.72
N CYS A 5 -12.05 1.05 0.46
CA CYS A 5 -10.67 0.74 0.11
C CYS A 5 -9.71 1.82 0.63
N HIS A 6 -10.02 3.10 0.40
CA HIS A 6 -9.22 4.20 0.92
C HIS A 6 -9.28 4.28 2.44
N GLY A 7 -10.45 4.07 3.05
CA GLY A 7 -10.60 4.02 4.51
C GLY A 7 -9.77 2.91 5.15
N ALA A 8 -9.73 1.72 4.55
CA ALA A 8 -8.89 0.61 5.01
C ALA A 8 -7.39 0.93 4.88
N LEU A 9 -6.97 1.53 3.77
CA LEU A 9 -5.59 2.00 3.58
C LEU A 9 -5.21 3.07 4.62
N VAL A 10 -6.07 4.05 4.85
CA VAL A 10 -5.83 5.10 5.85
C VAL A 10 -5.80 4.50 7.26
N SER A 11 -6.67 3.54 7.59
CA SER A 11 -6.66 2.85 8.88
C SER A 11 -5.33 2.13 9.13
N THR A 12 -4.78 1.45 8.12
CA THR A 12 -3.49 0.76 8.25
C THR A 12 -2.32 1.74 8.38
N LEU A 13 -2.25 2.77 7.53
CA LEU A 13 -1.14 3.72 7.51
C LEU A 13 -1.19 4.74 8.68
N ALA A 14 -2.37 5.23 9.04
CA ALA A 14 -2.53 6.29 10.03
C ALA A 14 -2.81 5.79 11.45
N LEU A 15 -3.26 4.53 11.60
CA LEU A 15 -3.54 3.95 12.92
C LEU A 15 -2.70 2.70 13.18
N THR A 16 -2.84 1.63 12.39
CA THR A 16 -2.20 0.34 12.70
C THR A 16 -0.67 0.44 12.76
N ILE A 17 -0.02 1.02 11.75
CA ILE A 17 1.45 1.18 11.72
C ILE A 17 1.94 2.05 12.90
N PRO A 18 1.38 3.24 13.15
CA PRO A 18 1.74 4.04 14.34
C PRO A 18 1.51 3.31 15.66
N THR A 19 0.39 2.61 15.82
CA THR A 19 0.11 1.85 17.04
C THR A 19 1.16 0.77 17.28
N VAL A 20 1.54 0.00 16.26
CA VAL A 20 2.61 -1.00 16.38
C VAL A 20 3.95 -0.35 16.74
N LEU A 21 4.26 0.81 16.15
CA LEU A 21 5.49 1.55 16.47
C LEU A 21 5.50 2.05 17.92
N VAL A 22 4.39 2.59 18.42
CA VAL A 22 4.25 3.02 19.83
C VAL A 22 4.41 1.84 20.78
N ILE A 23 3.80 0.69 20.47
CA ILE A 23 3.96 -0.54 21.26
C ILE A 23 5.42 -1.01 21.24
N GLY A 24 6.07 -0.98 20.08
CA GLY A 24 7.49 -1.31 19.93
C GLY A 24 8.37 -0.42 20.80
N LEU A 25 8.14 0.89 20.78
CA LEU A 25 8.84 1.86 21.63
C LEU A 25 8.60 1.61 23.13
N ALA A 26 7.37 1.31 23.53
CA ALA A 26 7.01 1.04 24.92
C ALA A 26 7.58 -0.29 25.45
N THR A 27 7.75 -1.29 24.58
CA THR A 27 8.27 -2.63 24.95
C THR A 27 9.77 -2.79 24.71
N GLY A 28 10.44 -1.79 24.12
CA GLY A 28 11.84 -1.89 23.71
C GLY A 28 12.06 -2.82 22.52
N SER A 29 11.01 -3.18 21.78
CA SER A 29 11.09 -4.01 20.57
C SER A 29 11.41 -3.13 19.36
N PRO A 30 12.58 -3.27 18.71
CA PRO A 30 12.91 -2.49 17.54
C PRO A 30 12.02 -2.90 16.36
N VAL A 31 11.20 -1.97 15.86
CA VAL A 31 10.37 -2.16 14.67
C VAL A 31 11.09 -1.55 13.47
N VAL A 32 11.49 -2.38 12.51
CA VAL A 32 12.16 -1.95 11.29
C VAL A 32 11.14 -1.92 10.14
N LEU A 33 10.87 -0.73 9.61
CA LEU A 33 10.01 -0.53 8.43
C LEU A 33 10.79 -0.61 7.11
N ALA A 34 12.07 -0.97 7.16
CA ALA A 34 12.94 -1.13 5.99
C ALA A 34 12.60 -2.42 5.25
N GLU A 35 11.48 -2.36 4.52
CA GLU A 35 11.11 -3.36 3.53
C GLU A 35 12.12 -3.39 2.37
N SER A 36 12.09 -4.47 1.60
CA SER A 36 12.97 -4.61 0.45
C SER A 36 12.77 -3.43 -0.53
N PRO A 37 13.83 -2.99 -1.24
CA PRO A 37 13.71 -1.91 -2.22
C PRO A 37 12.63 -2.20 -3.28
N ALA A 38 12.45 -3.46 -3.66
CA ALA A 38 11.41 -3.90 -4.58
C ALA A 38 10.00 -3.69 -4.00
N ASN A 39 9.76 -4.08 -2.75
CA ASN A 39 8.46 -3.92 -2.09
C ASN A 39 8.12 -2.43 -1.89
N LEU A 40 9.10 -1.61 -1.51
CA LEU A 40 8.92 -0.16 -1.39
C LEU A 40 8.58 0.50 -2.73
N LEU A 41 9.24 0.08 -3.82
CA LEU A 41 8.92 0.54 -5.17
C LEU A 41 7.51 0.15 -5.59
N LEU A 42 7.09 -1.08 -5.32
CA LEU A 42 5.74 -1.56 -5.64
C LEU A 42 4.66 -0.84 -4.82
N LEU A 43 4.91 -0.58 -3.53
CA LEU A 43 4.04 0.23 -2.69
C LEU A 43 3.90 1.65 -3.26
N GLY A 44 5.02 2.31 -3.58
CA GLY A 44 5.04 3.64 -4.18
C GLY A 44 4.30 3.69 -5.51
N ALA A 45 4.53 2.71 -6.39
CA ALA A 45 3.83 2.60 -7.68
C ALA A 45 2.32 2.42 -7.48
N THR A 46 1.90 1.58 -6.53
CA THR A 46 0.48 1.34 -6.22
C THR A 46 -0.19 2.62 -5.72
N LEU A 47 0.45 3.37 -4.83
CA LEU A 47 -0.05 4.66 -4.35
C LEU A 47 -0.14 5.69 -5.49
N ALA A 48 0.86 5.74 -6.37
CA ALA A 48 0.87 6.65 -7.51
C ALA A 48 -0.28 6.34 -8.48
N VAL A 49 -0.46 5.07 -8.87
CA VAL A 49 -1.57 4.65 -9.75
C VAL A 49 -2.92 4.89 -9.09
N SER A 50 -3.04 4.68 -7.78
CA SER A 50 -4.26 5.00 -7.01
C SER A 50 -4.58 6.50 -7.08
N ALA A 51 -3.59 7.36 -6.90
CA ALA A 51 -3.76 8.81 -6.98
C ALA A 51 -4.15 9.27 -8.39
N VAL A 52 -3.50 8.75 -9.43
CA VAL A 52 -3.85 9.02 -10.84
C VAL A 52 -5.28 8.58 -11.13
N SER A 53 -5.67 7.40 -10.65
CA SER A 53 -7.02 6.86 -10.85
C SER A 53 -8.08 7.67 -10.10
N ALA A 54 -7.75 8.21 -8.92
CA ALA A 54 -8.63 9.09 -8.15
C ALA A 54 -8.78 10.49 -8.77
N ALA A 55 -7.73 10.99 -9.43
CA ALA A 55 -7.74 12.28 -10.12
C ALA A 55 -8.36 12.21 -11.54
N ALA A 56 -8.54 11.01 -12.08
CA ALA A 56 -9.09 10.83 -13.42
C ALA A 56 -10.56 11.28 -13.49
N PRO A 57 -10.97 12.04 -14.52
CA PRO A 57 -12.35 12.50 -14.68
C PRO A 57 -13.33 11.34 -14.91
N ARG A 58 -12.85 10.20 -15.41
CA ARG A 58 -13.61 8.95 -15.55
C ARG A 58 -12.71 7.74 -15.27
N VAL A 59 -13.13 6.88 -14.35
CA VAL A 59 -12.45 5.61 -14.08
C VAL A 59 -12.89 4.58 -15.13
N THR A 60 -11.92 3.92 -15.76
CA THR A 60 -12.14 2.91 -16.81
C THR A 60 -11.54 1.57 -16.41
N ALA A 61 -11.92 0.50 -17.11
CA ALA A 61 -11.38 -0.85 -16.89
C ALA A 61 -9.84 -0.91 -16.93
N VAL A 62 -9.21 -0.06 -17.75
CA VAL A 62 -7.74 0.02 -17.85
C VAL A 62 -7.10 0.38 -16.50
N HIS A 63 -7.67 1.31 -15.74
CA HIS A 63 -7.17 1.69 -14.41
C HIS A 63 -7.18 0.50 -13.44
N GLY A 64 -8.24 -0.32 -13.51
CA GLY A 64 -8.35 -1.55 -12.71
C GLY A 64 -7.33 -2.61 -13.13
N VAL A 65 -7.14 -2.81 -14.44
CA VAL A 65 -6.14 -3.75 -14.97
C VAL A 65 -4.72 -3.39 -14.51
N VAL A 66 -4.37 -2.10 -14.48
CA VAL A 66 -3.05 -1.66 -13.99
C VAL A 66 -2.87 -2.03 -12.50
N HIS A 67 -3.88 -1.86 -11.65
CA HIS A 67 -3.80 -2.28 -10.24
C HIS A 67 -3.66 -3.80 -10.10
N LEU A 68 -4.41 -4.58 -10.89
CA LEU A 68 -4.32 -6.03 -10.87
C LEU A 68 -2.94 -6.53 -11.34
N LEU A 69 -2.35 -5.89 -12.34
CA LEU A 69 -0.99 -6.19 -12.79
C LEU A 69 0.04 -5.89 -11.70
N LEU A 70 -0.05 -4.73 -11.03
CA LEU A 70 0.83 -4.41 -9.90
C LEU A 70 0.69 -5.44 -8.77
N PHE A 71 -0.53 -5.88 -8.47
CA PHE A 71 -0.77 -6.94 -7.49
C PHE A 71 -0.15 -8.29 -7.91
N ALA A 72 -0.26 -8.65 -9.19
CA ALA A 72 0.38 -9.87 -9.71
C ALA A 72 1.92 -9.79 -9.60
N VAL A 73 2.52 -8.64 -9.93
CA VAL A 73 3.96 -8.42 -9.77
C VAL A 73 4.37 -8.51 -8.31
N TYR A 74 3.58 -7.95 -7.38
CA TYR A 74 3.81 -8.12 -5.95
C TYR A 74 3.76 -9.58 -5.53
N ALA A 75 2.77 -10.36 -5.99
CA ALA A 75 2.68 -11.78 -5.69
C ALA A 75 3.91 -12.55 -6.20
N LEU A 76 4.40 -12.24 -7.41
CA LEU A 76 5.63 -12.85 -7.93
C LEU A 76 6.85 -12.44 -7.10
N ALA A 77 6.99 -11.17 -6.76
CA ALA A 77 8.09 -10.66 -5.94
C ALA A 77 8.10 -11.24 -4.52
N LEU A 78 6.92 -11.58 -3.98
CA LEU A 78 6.78 -12.21 -2.66
C LEU A 78 7.35 -13.63 -2.62
N PHE A 79 7.33 -14.36 -3.74
CA PHE A 79 7.81 -15.75 -3.83
C PHE A 79 9.17 -15.88 -4.54
N ALA A 80 9.76 -14.77 -4.99
CA ALA A 80 11.08 -14.72 -5.60
C ALA A 80 12.17 -14.60 -4.53
#